data_AF-A0A937QLA1-F1
#
_entry.id   AF-A0A937QLA1-F1
#
_cell.length_a   1.000
_cell.length_b   1.000
_cell.length_c   1.000
_cell.angle_alpha   90.00
_cell.angle_beta   90.00
_cell.angle_gamma   90.00
#
_symmetry.space_group_name_H-M   'P 1'
#
loop_
_entity.id
_entity.type
_entity.pdbx_description
1 polymer ?
#
loop_
_entity_poly.entity_id
_entity_poly.type
_entity_poly.pdbx_seq_one_letter_code
_entity_poly.pdbx_strand_id
1 'polypeptide(L)'
;MEDRWDITDDEHDILSHTGRGNRIHVLTLDKALADDVCERIHNDPRMKFAKLIRPRQTNVRQTVEEIDAMARETVHSRLLIIDARKITLTKLQWAYNKIVGYNRRDLNRLCYIILIGDGPGNLFRAGQALDVFVLHLAGHRVDFHPAVFFYDPLLHYEPDEIERSGVDFEFVIPDKIPRRLVPHFKQDEDMRVDKIRRYFRAIGKEDEVRKKRLRKLRHLYKERMIEQFPNHADQLKAWLSRKGIRLASEKLHLYPLYFEDWVHKLMLKAAEG
;
A
#
# COMPACT_ATOMS: atom_id res chain seq x y z
N MET A 1 -0.60 59.30 -7.10
CA MET A 1 0.29 58.49 -6.27
C MET A 1 -0.38 57.14 -6.15
N GLU A 2 0.05 56.19 -6.97
CA GLU A 2 -0.43 54.80 -6.90
C GLU A 2 0.43 54.08 -5.87
N ASP A 3 -0.20 53.62 -4.79
CA ASP A 3 0.43 52.74 -3.80
C ASP A 3 0.73 51.40 -4.48
N ARG A 4 1.99 51.23 -4.89
CA ARG A 4 2.55 49.92 -5.19
C ARG A 4 2.68 49.16 -3.88
N TRP A 5 1.81 48.17 -3.71
CA TRP A 5 1.95 47.18 -2.66
C TRP A 5 3.13 46.27 -3.03
N ASP A 6 4.29 46.50 -2.42
CA ASP A 6 5.39 45.54 -2.42
C ASP A 6 4.90 44.30 -1.67
N ILE A 7 4.58 43.24 -2.42
CA ILE A 7 4.38 41.91 -1.86
C ILE A 7 5.78 41.43 -1.47
N THR A 8 6.14 41.57 -0.20
CA THR A 8 7.31 40.90 0.37
C THR A 8 7.07 39.40 0.32
N ASP A 9 7.91 38.70 -0.44
CA ASP A 9 8.00 37.24 -0.46
C ASP A 9 8.60 36.80 0.89
N ASP A 10 7.75 36.75 1.90
CA ASP A 10 8.08 36.08 3.15
C ASP A 10 8.42 34.64 2.74
N GLU A 11 9.67 34.20 2.94
CA GLU A 11 10.24 32.91 2.48
C GLU A 11 9.47 31.63 2.92
N HIS A 12 8.29 31.78 3.50
CA HIS A 12 7.31 30.76 3.81
C HIS A 12 6.55 30.36 2.55
N ASP A 13 6.98 29.26 1.95
CA ASP A 13 6.28 28.57 0.88
C ASP A 13 4.83 28.20 1.30
N ILE A 14 3.87 29.01 0.85
CA ILE A 14 2.45 28.95 1.21
C ILE A 14 1.80 27.60 0.83
N LEU A 15 2.43 26.83 -0.07
CA LEU A 15 1.94 25.53 -0.53
C LEU A 15 2.47 24.35 0.28
N SER A 16 3.45 24.57 1.16
CA SER A 16 4.01 23.54 2.04
C SER A 16 3.28 23.48 3.39
N HIS A 17 3.02 22.28 3.89
CA HIS A 17 2.31 22.05 5.14
C HIS A 17 3.28 21.60 6.23
N THR A 18 3.97 22.56 6.85
CA THR A 18 4.99 22.30 7.89
C THR A 18 4.39 21.75 9.20
N GLY A 19 3.11 22.05 9.48
CA GLY A 19 2.37 21.60 10.67
C GLY A 19 1.90 20.13 10.66
N ARG A 20 2.58 19.23 9.93
CA ARG A 20 2.20 17.81 9.83
C ARG A 20 2.45 17.08 11.15
N GLY A 21 1.40 16.41 11.65
CA GLY A 21 1.46 15.64 12.88
C GLY A 21 1.87 14.18 12.65
N ASN A 22 2.05 13.43 13.74
CA ASN A 22 2.20 11.97 13.72
C ASN A 22 0.88 11.27 13.35
N ARG A 23 0.39 11.54 12.14
CA ARG A 23 -0.86 11.00 11.59
C ARG A 23 -0.56 10.17 10.37
N ILE A 24 -1.25 9.04 10.27
CA ILE A 24 -1.16 8.11 9.15
C ILE A 24 -2.57 7.89 8.62
N HIS A 25 -2.82 8.29 7.38
CA HIS A 25 -4.08 7.98 6.70
C HIS A 25 -3.95 6.62 5.99
N VAL A 26 -4.88 5.71 6.27
CA VAL A 26 -5.02 4.42 5.58
C VAL A 26 -6.26 4.52 4.71
N LEU A 27 -6.03 4.68 3.40
CA LEU A 27 -7.06 5.00 2.41
C LEU A 27 -7.31 3.77 1.53
N THR A 28 -8.41 3.07 1.80
CA THR A 28 -8.80 1.86 1.07
C THR A 28 -10.30 1.60 1.21
N LEU A 29 -10.89 0.96 0.19
CA LEU A 29 -12.25 0.42 0.23
C LEU A 29 -12.33 -0.95 0.92
N ASP A 30 -11.19 -1.62 1.14
CA ASP A 30 -11.16 -2.97 1.67
C ASP A 30 -10.89 -2.97 3.17
N LYS A 31 -11.93 -3.35 3.90
CA LYS A 31 -11.88 -3.48 5.35
C LYS A 31 -10.81 -4.47 5.82
N ALA A 32 -10.59 -5.59 5.12
CA ALA A 32 -9.59 -6.57 5.52
C ALA A 32 -8.16 -6.02 5.39
N LEU A 33 -7.89 -5.23 4.35
CA LEU A 33 -6.63 -4.52 4.20
C LEU A 33 -6.49 -3.40 5.26
N ALA A 34 -7.54 -2.62 5.48
CA ALA A 34 -7.55 -1.54 6.49
C ALA A 34 -7.29 -2.09 7.89
N ASP A 35 -7.97 -3.17 8.28
CA ASP A 35 -7.80 -3.84 9.56
C ASP A 35 -6.37 -4.39 9.69
N ASP A 36 -5.84 -5.04 8.65
CA ASP A 36 -4.48 -5.58 8.71
C ASP A 36 -3.41 -4.51 8.86
N VAL A 37 -3.47 -3.44 8.05
CA VAL A 37 -2.54 -2.32 8.13
C VAL A 37 -2.64 -1.63 9.49
N CYS A 38 -3.85 -1.31 9.95
CA CYS A 38 -4.05 -0.58 11.20
C CYS A 38 -3.60 -1.40 12.40
N GLU A 39 -3.95 -2.68 12.44
CA GLU A 39 -3.54 -3.56 13.53
C GLU A 39 -2.02 -3.76 13.56
N ARG A 40 -1.35 -3.89 12.40
CA ARG A 40 0.12 -3.97 12.35
C ARG A 40 0.78 -2.73 12.93
N ILE A 41 0.35 -1.56 12.49
CA ILE A 41 0.91 -0.28 12.93
C ILE A 41 0.61 -0.06 14.42
N HIS A 42 -0.62 -0.32 14.86
CA HIS A 42 -1.02 -0.14 16.25
C HIS A 42 -0.22 -1.03 17.22
N ASN A 43 0.13 -2.25 16.80
CA ASN A 43 0.85 -3.21 17.63
C ASN A 43 2.38 -3.10 17.51
N ASP A 44 2.92 -2.20 16.69
CA ASP A 44 4.35 -1.94 16.65
C ASP A 44 4.71 -0.87 17.71
N PRO A 45 5.55 -1.20 18.72
CA PRO A 45 5.90 -0.27 19.79
C PRO A 45 6.55 1.03 19.30
N ARG A 46 7.23 1.00 18.14
CA ARG A 46 7.86 2.17 17.55
C ARG A 46 6.82 3.18 17.05
N MET A 47 5.60 2.72 16.76
CA MET A 47 4.48 3.50 16.18
C MET A 47 3.48 3.95 17.25
N LYS A 48 3.77 3.77 18.56
CA LYS A 48 2.81 4.01 19.65
C LYS A 48 2.13 5.38 19.67
N PHE A 49 2.77 6.42 19.12
CA PHE A 49 2.26 7.79 19.07
C PHE A 49 1.66 8.17 17.71
N ALA A 50 1.60 7.23 16.76
CA ALA A 50 0.99 7.47 15.46
C ALA A 50 -0.54 7.39 15.58
N LYS A 51 -1.22 8.49 15.21
CA LYS A 51 -2.67 8.51 15.05
C LYS A 51 -3.05 7.89 13.71
N LEU A 52 -3.69 6.73 13.75
CA LEU A 52 -4.26 6.06 12.58
C LEU A 52 -5.61 6.68 12.23
N ILE A 53 -5.78 7.05 10.96
CA ILE A 53 -7.02 7.59 10.42
C ILE A 53 -7.40 6.70 9.24
N ARG A 54 -8.63 6.18 9.25
CA ARG A 54 -9.16 5.31 8.20
C ARG A 54 -10.65 5.59 7.99
N PRO A 55 -11.19 5.26 6.82
CA PRO A 55 -12.63 5.27 6.60
C PRO A 55 -13.35 4.38 7.63
N ARG A 56 -14.49 4.86 8.11
CA ARG A 56 -15.36 4.17 9.07
C ARG A 56 -16.53 3.46 8.39
N GLN A 57 -16.90 3.92 7.20
CA GLN A 57 -18.03 3.37 6.46
C GLN A 57 -17.72 1.96 5.96
N THR A 58 -18.77 1.13 5.92
CA THR A 58 -18.67 -0.28 5.47
C THR A 58 -19.23 -0.49 4.06
N ASN A 59 -20.07 0.43 3.59
CA ASN A 59 -20.58 0.43 2.23
C ASN A 59 -19.60 1.15 1.29
N VAL A 60 -19.28 0.52 0.16
CA VAL A 60 -18.35 1.03 -0.86
C VAL A 60 -18.60 2.50 -1.22
N ARG A 61 -19.84 2.88 -1.55
CA ARG A 61 -20.16 4.26 -1.98
C ARG A 61 -19.87 5.26 -0.87
N GLN A 62 -20.34 4.97 0.34
CA GLN A 62 -20.11 5.84 1.50
C GLN A 62 -18.62 5.91 1.86
N THR A 63 -17.88 4.81 1.72
CA THR A 63 -16.43 4.80 1.91
C THR A 63 -15.71 5.66 0.87
N VAL A 64 -16.14 5.67 -0.40
CA VAL A 64 -15.59 6.57 -1.44
C VAL A 64 -15.86 8.03 -1.08
N GLU A 65 -17.10 8.36 -0.71
CA GLU A 65 -17.49 9.72 -0.30
C GLU A 65 -16.71 10.18 0.95
N GLU A 66 -16.49 9.28 1.91
CA GLU A 66 -15.68 9.55 3.11
C GLU A 66 -14.21 9.79 2.75
N ILE A 67 -13.60 8.98 1.89
CA ILE A 67 -12.21 9.18 1.43
C ILE A 67 -12.07 10.51 0.68
N ASP A 68 -13.06 10.88 -0.15
CA ASP A 68 -13.06 12.18 -0.84
C ASP A 68 -13.14 13.35 0.16
N ALA A 69 -14.00 13.25 1.18
CA ALA A 69 -14.12 14.26 2.23
C ALA A 69 -12.84 14.39 3.08
N MET A 70 -12.14 13.27 3.30
CA MET A 70 -10.86 13.24 4.03
C MET A 70 -9.71 13.89 3.24
N ALA A 71 -9.87 14.14 1.94
CA ALA A 71 -8.77 14.55 1.06
C ALA A 71 -8.01 15.77 1.58
N ARG A 72 -8.71 16.82 2.04
CA ARG A 72 -8.08 18.03 2.55
C ARG A 72 -7.35 17.79 3.89
N GLU A 73 -7.85 16.91 4.74
CA GLU A 73 -7.25 16.64 6.05
C GLU A 73 -5.90 15.90 5.95
N THR A 74 -5.64 15.24 4.82
CA THR A 74 -4.39 14.52 4.57
C THR A 74 -3.14 15.41 4.63
N VAL A 75 -3.29 16.73 4.41
CA VAL A 75 -2.18 17.71 4.53
C VAL A 75 -1.57 17.77 5.92
N HIS A 76 -2.28 17.29 6.94
CA HIS A 76 -1.77 17.21 8.30
C HIS A 76 -1.07 15.88 8.62
N SER A 77 -0.91 14.99 7.65
CA SER A 77 -0.35 13.65 7.84
C SER A 77 1.06 13.54 7.30
N ARG A 78 1.89 12.78 8.02
CA ARG A 78 3.27 12.48 7.60
C ARG A 78 3.33 11.30 6.65
N LEU A 79 2.34 10.41 6.72
CA LEU A 79 2.27 9.22 5.89
C LEU A 79 0.84 8.96 5.39
N LEU A 80 0.74 8.64 4.11
CA LEU A 80 -0.47 8.16 3.47
C LEU A 80 -0.20 6.73 2.98
N ILE A 81 -1.09 5.80 3.31
CA ILE A 81 -1.07 4.42 2.83
C ILE A 81 -2.29 4.28 1.93
N ILE A 82 -2.04 4.12 0.64
CA ILE A 82 -3.04 4.15 -0.42
C ILE A 82 -3.16 2.74 -1.03
N ASP A 83 -4.40 2.27 -1.12
CA ASP A 83 -4.73 1.06 -1.86
C ASP A 83 -4.80 1.37 -3.36
N ALA A 84 -3.85 0.82 -4.10
CA ALA A 84 -3.66 1.04 -5.54
C ALA A 84 -4.05 -0.19 -6.37
N ARG A 85 -4.89 -1.09 -5.82
CA ARG A 85 -5.38 -2.25 -6.57
C ARG A 85 -6.32 -1.82 -7.68
N LYS A 86 -6.24 -2.49 -8.82
CA LYS A 86 -7.07 -2.15 -10.00
C LYS A 86 -8.57 -2.03 -9.66
N ILE A 87 -9.09 -2.94 -8.84
CA ILE A 87 -10.52 -2.98 -8.49
C ILE A 87 -10.99 -1.79 -7.64
N THR A 88 -10.14 -1.25 -6.77
CA THR A 88 -10.48 -0.11 -5.90
C THR A 88 -10.06 1.21 -6.52
N LEU A 89 -8.97 1.22 -7.29
CA LEU A 89 -8.35 2.41 -7.88
C LEU A 89 -9.31 3.17 -8.79
N THR A 90 -10.05 2.48 -9.67
CA THR A 90 -11.00 3.14 -10.57
C THR A 90 -12.05 3.99 -9.83
N LYS A 91 -12.42 3.57 -8.61
CA LYS A 91 -13.41 4.27 -7.77
C LYS A 91 -12.81 5.39 -6.95
N LEU A 92 -11.55 5.21 -6.54
CA LEU A 92 -10.85 6.15 -5.69
C LEU A 92 -9.98 7.15 -6.46
N GLN A 93 -9.83 7.00 -7.78
CA GLN A 93 -8.97 7.85 -8.60
C GLN A 93 -9.24 9.34 -8.38
N TRP A 94 -10.51 9.74 -8.35
CA TRP A 94 -10.88 11.13 -8.11
C TRP A 94 -10.41 11.65 -6.75
N ALA A 95 -10.72 10.92 -5.67
CA ALA A 95 -10.33 11.28 -4.33
C ALA A 95 -8.80 11.27 -4.16
N TYR A 96 -8.12 10.26 -4.73
CA TYR A 96 -6.67 10.18 -4.69
C TYR A 96 -5.99 11.30 -5.46
N ASN A 97 -6.52 11.71 -6.62
CA ASN A 97 -6.00 12.86 -7.36
C ASN A 97 -6.09 14.15 -6.52
N LYS A 98 -7.19 14.36 -5.77
CA LYS A 98 -7.29 15.48 -4.83
C LYS A 98 -6.26 15.38 -3.71
N ILE A 99 -6.14 14.20 -3.08
CA ILE A 99 -5.17 13.95 -2.00
C ILE A 99 -3.75 14.24 -2.49
N VAL A 100 -3.35 13.69 -3.63
CA VAL A 100 -2.03 13.95 -4.23
C VAL A 100 -1.88 15.44 -4.53
N GLY A 101 -2.90 16.08 -5.12
CA GLY A 101 -2.90 17.51 -5.41
C GLY A 101 -2.61 18.36 -4.18
N TYR A 102 -3.34 18.13 -3.07
CA TYR A 102 -3.14 18.87 -1.81
C TYR A 102 -1.77 18.65 -1.17
N ASN A 103 -1.15 17.50 -1.38
CA ASN A 103 0.14 17.14 -0.76
C ASN A 103 1.34 17.31 -1.69
N ARG A 104 1.13 17.61 -2.98
CA ARG A 104 2.14 17.47 -4.05
C ARG A 104 3.47 18.15 -3.72
N ARG A 105 3.41 19.32 -3.09
CA ARG A 105 4.59 20.10 -2.70
C ARG A 105 5.47 19.40 -1.65
N ASP A 106 4.84 18.64 -0.76
CA ASP A 106 5.49 18.00 0.38
C ASP A 106 5.84 16.52 0.14
N LEU A 107 5.41 15.95 -0.99
CA LEU A 107 5.62 14.54 -1.28
C LEU A 107 7.11 14.20 -1.32
N ASN A 108 7.46 13.12 -0.62
CA ASN A 108 8.81 12.63 -0.39
C ASN A 108 9.73 13.55 0.43
N ARG A 109 9.19 14.61 1.04
CA ARG A 109 9.88 15.51 1.97
C ARG A 109 9.23 15.51 3.35
N LEU A 110 8.02 16.08 3.47
CA LEU A 110 7.27 16.15 4.74
C LEU A 110 6.11 15.14 4.79
N CYS A 111 5.71 14.63 3.63
CA CYS A 111 4.66 13.63 3.48
C CYS A 111 5.15 12.50 2.58
N TYR A 112 4.95 11.25 2.99
CA TYR A 112 5.30 10.09 2.18
C TYR A 112 4.06 9.27 1.84
N ILE A 113 4.08 8.67 0.65
CA ILE A 113 3.04 7.75 0.19
C ILE A 113 3.61 6.32 0.14
N ILE A 114 2.91 5.38 0.76
CA ILE A 114 3.07 3.95 0.55
C ILE A 114 1.90 3.48 -0.31
N LEU A 115 2.18 2.79 -1.41
CA LEU A 115 1.14 2.08 -2.16
C LEU A 115 1.12 0.61 -1.78
N ILE A 116 -0.08 0.03 -1.67
CA ILE A 116 -0.30 -1.41 -1.60
C ILE A 116 -1.15 -1.79 -2.82
N GLY A 117 -0.67 -2.70 -3.66
CA GLY A 117 -1.34 -3.04 -4.91
C GLY A 117 -1.22 -4.50 -5.30
N ASP A 118 -2.05 -4.90 -6.27
CA ASP A 118 -2.14 -6.24 -6.85
C ASP A 118 -1.15 -6.45 -8.00
N GLY A 119 -0.30 -5.46 -8.33
CA GLY A 119 0.74 -5.57 -9.36
C GLY A 119 0.21 -5.63 -10.81
N PRO A 120 1.10 -5.88 -11.79
CA PRO A 120 0.73 -6.01 -13.20
C PRO A 120 -0.21 -7.18 -13.44
N GLY A 121 -1.30 -7.01 -14.19
CA GLY A 121 -2.30 -8.07 -14.40
C GLY A 121 -1.83 -9.24 -15.29
N ASN A 122 -0.67 -9.09 -15.93
CA ASN A 122 -0.01 -10.05 -16.81
C ASN A 122 1.26 -10.63 -16.19
N LEU A 123 1.50 -10.43 -14.89
CA LEU A 123 2.75 -10.80 -14.22
C LEU A 123 3.15 -12.26 -14.42
N PHE A 124 2.19 -13.19 -14.49
CA PHE A 124 2.46 -14.63 -14.67
C PHE A 124 2.13 -15.15 -16.08
N ARG A 125 1.91 -14.25 -17.06
CA ARG A 125 1.57 -14.63 -18.43
C ARG A 125 2.75 -14.43 -19.39
N ALA A 126 2.77 -15.22 -20.46
CA ALA A 126 3.66 -15.05 -21.61
C ALA A 126 5.18 -15.03 -21.29
N GLY A 127 5.62 -15.74 -20.25
CA GLY A 127 7.03 -15.78 -19.86
C GLY A 127 7.58 -14.43 -19.39
N GLN A 128 6.70 -13.50 -19.03
CA GLN A 128 7.09 -12.18 -18.55
C GLN A 128 7.75 -12.28 -17.17
N ALA A 129 8.77 -11.45 -16.96
CA ALA A 129 9.54 -11.39 -15.72
C ALA A 129 9.16 -10.15 -14.89
N LEU A 130 9.92 -9.89 -13.83
CA LEU A 130 9.72 -8.71 -12.98
C LEU A 130 9.78 -7.37 -13.72
N ASP A 131 10.29 -7.34 -14.95
CA ASP A 131 10.33 -6.14 -15.79
C ASP A 131 8.93 -5.56 -16.09
N VAL A 132 7.86 -6.37 -16.05
CA VAL A 132 6.48 -5.84 -16.20
C VAL A 132 6.09 -4.89 -15.07
N PHE A 133 6.75 -4.98 -13.91
CA PHE A 133 6.57 -3.99 -12.85
C PHE A 133 7.11 -2.62 -13.24
N VAL A 134 8.08 -2.51 -14.15
CA VAL A 134 8.65 -1.19 -14.51
C VAL A 134 7.57 -0.28 -15.08
N LEU A 135 6.79 -0.77 -16.07
CA LEU A 135 5.69 0.01 -16.65
C LEU A 135 4.56 0.26 -15.64
N HIS A 136 4.23 -0.76 -14.83
CA HIS A 136 3.19 -0.63 -13.81
C HIS A 136 3.55 0.42 -12.74
N LEU A 137 4.79 0.40 -12.27
CA LEU A 137 5.29 1.34 -11.25
C LEU A 137 5.48 2.75 -11.83
N ALA A 138 5.87 2.88 -13.11
CA ALA A 138 5.97 4.17 -13.77
C ALA A 138 4.63 4.91 -13.82
N GLY A 139 3.53 4.20 -14.10
CA GLY A 139 2.18 4.78 -14.04
C GLY A 139 1.86 5.32 -12.63
N HIS A 140 2.05 4.48 -11.62
CA HIS A 140 1.84 4.89 -10.22
C HIS A 140 2.77 6.02 -9.76
N ARG A 141 3.98 6.14 -10.33
CA ARG A 141 4.89 7.25 -10.02
C ARG A 141 4.31 8.57 -10.48
N VAL A 142 3.78 8.64 -11.69
CA VAL A 142 3.16 9.87 -12.22
C VAL A 142 1.98 10.27 -11.35
N ASP A 143 1.14 9.31 -10.99
CA ASP A 143 -0.12 9.57 -10.30
C ASP A 143 0.06 9.84 -8.79
N PHE A 144 0.96 9.10 -8.11
CA PHE A 144 1.03 9.10 -6.64
C PHE A 144 2.40 9.48 -6.07
N HIS A 145 3.46 9.54 -6.87
CA HIS A 145 4.83 9.80 -6.41
C HIS A 145 5.24 8.98 -5.15
N PRO A 146 5.04 7.65 -5.16
CA PRO A 146 5.17 6.85 -3.95
C PRO A 146 6.62 6.70 -3.49
N ALA A 147 6.82 6.67 -2.17
CA ALA A 147 8.11 6.38 -1.56
C ALA A 147 8.48 4.90 -1.68
N VAL A 148 7.46 4.03 -1.64
CA VAL A 148 7.57 2.59 -1.76
C VAL A 148 6.24 1.99 -2.24
N PHE A 149 6.33 0.97 -3.08
CA PHE A 149 5.22 0.15 -3.53
C PHE A 149 5.32 -1.24 -2.92
N PHE A 150 4.25 -1.71 -2.30
CA PHE A 150 4.09 -3.07 -1.80
C PHE A 150 3.17 -3.84 -2.71
N TYR A 151 3.73 -4.83 -3.40
CA TYR A 151 2.97 -5.84 -4.11
C TYR A 151 2.42 -6.86 -3.12
N ASP A 152 1.12 -7.14 -3.21
CA ASP A 152 0.44 -8.12 -2.38
C ASP A 152 0.06 -9.38 -3.17
N PRO A 153 0.83 -10.49 -3.03
CA PRO A 153 0.54 -11.73 -3.74
C PRO A 153 -0.83 -12.33 -3.39
N LEU A 154 -1.37 -12.06 -2.20
CA LEU A 154 -2.68 -12.57 -1.77
C LEU A 154 -3.84 -11.83 -2.44
N LEU A 155 -3.57 -10.73 -3.15
CA LEU A 155 -4.56 -9.91 -3.82
C LEU A 155 -4.33 -9.81 -5.33
N HIS A 156 -3.31 -10.49 -5.86
CA HIS A 156 -3.09 -10.61 -7.29
C HIS A 156 -3.95 -11.75 -7.82
N TYR A 157 -4.95 -11.45 -8.63
CA TYR A 157 -5.79 -12.44 -9.32
C TYR A 157 -5.48 -12.43 -10.80
N GLU A 158 -5.22 -13.61 -11.37
CA GLU A 158 -5.22 -13.78 -12.81
C GLU A 158 -6.65 -13.56 -13.37
N PRO A 159 -6.79 -13.15 -14.65
CA PRO A 159 -8.09 -12.90 -15.27
C PRO A 159 -9.15 -14.00 -15.14
N ASP A 160 -8.74 -15.27 -14.98
CA ASP A 160 -9.61 -16.44 -14.81
C ASP A 160 -9.93 -16.77 -13.33
N GLU A 161 -9.27 -16.11 -12.37
CA GLU A 161 -9.47 -16.34 -10.94
C GLU A 161 -10.60 -15.51 -10.32
N ILE A 162 -11.00 -14.40 -10.95
CA ILE A 162 -12.06 -13.51 -10.48
C ILE A 162 -13.02 -13.13 -11.61
N GLU A 163 -14.33 -13.14 -11.31
CA GLU A 163 -15.31 -12.49 -12.16
C GLU A 163 -15.14 -10.97 -12.03
N ARG A 164 -14.88 -10.30 -13.15
CA ARG A 164 -14.76 -8.84 -13.16
C ARG A 164 -16.16 -8.24 -13.02
N SER A 165 -16.46 -7.69 -11.84
CA SER A 165 -17.68 -6.92 -11.62
C SER A 165 -17.68 -5.62 -12.44
N GLY A 166 -18.87 -5.14 -12.81
CA GLY A 166 -19.07 -3.94 -13.62
C GLY A 166 -18.61 -2.64 -12.97
N VAL A 167 -18.74 -1.53 -13.72
CA VAL A 167 -18.26 -0.18 -13.36
C VAL A 167 -19.13 0.50 -12.29
N ASP A 168 -20.10 -0.19 -11.69
CA ASP A 168 -21.01 0.35 -10.67
C ASP A 168 -20.47 0.19 -9.24
N PHE A 169 -21.10 0.85 -8.26
CA PHE A 169 -20.72 0.74 -6.84
C PHE A 169 -21.22 -0.55 -6.17
N GLU A 170 -21.97 -1.38 -6.89
CA GLU A 170 -22.47 -2.69 -6.48
C GLU A 170 -21.45 -3.81 -6.77
N PHE A 171 -20.18 -3.58 -6.45
CA PHE A 171 -19.15 -4.61 -6.63
C PHE A 171 -18.69 -5.17 -5.28
N VAL A 172 -18.38 -6.46 -5.28
CA VAL A 172 -17.83 -7.15 -4.12
C VAL A 172 -16.31 -7.16 -4.27
N ILE A 173 -15.60 -6.62 -3.28
CA ILE A 173 -14.15 -6.74 -3.23
C ILE A 173 -13.82 -8.22 -2.94
N PRO A 174 -13.03 -8.89 -3.81
CA PRO A 174 -12.66 -10.29 -3.59
C PRO A 174 -11.94 -10.47 -2.27
N ASP A 175 -12.49 -11.34 -1.44
CA ASP A 175 -12.03 -11.63 -0.09
C ASP A 175 -11.46 -13.06 0.05
N LYS A 176 -11.68 -13.91 -0.95
CA LYS A 176 -11.03 -15.21 -1.11
C LYS A 176 -9.62 -15.04 -1.65
N ILE A 177 -8.69 -15.88 -1.25
CA ILE A 177 -7.38 -15.87 -1.90
C ILE A 177 -7.46 -16.34 -3.35
N PRO A 178 -6.48 -15.96 -4.19
CA PRO A 178 -6.38 -16.51 -5.52
C PRO A 178 -6.28 -18.04 -5.52
N ARG A 179 -6.99 -18.70 -6.44
CA ARG A 179 -7.13 -20.17 -6.51
C ARG A 179 -5.76 -20.86 -6.56
N ARG A 180 -4.79 -20.27 -7.27
CA ARG A 180 -3.42 -20.82 -7.36
C ARG A 180 -2.68 -20.88 -6.03
N LEU A 181 -3.14 -20.14 -5.01
CA LEU A 181 -2.56 -20.13 -3.67
C LEU A 181 -3.28 -21.09 -2.71
N VAL A 182 -4.52 -21.50 -3.01
CA VAL A 182 -5.32 -22.38 -2.14
C VAL A 182 -4.61 -23.67 -1.74
N PRO A 183 -3.94 -24.42 -2.65
CA PRO A 183 -3.25 -25.67 -2.29
C PRO A 183 -2.14 -25.51 -1.23
N HIS A 184 -1.65 -24.28 -1.03
CA HIS A 184 -0.56 -23.95 -0.10
C HIS A 184 -1.07 -23.59 1.29
N PHE A 185 -2.37 -23.40 1.42
CA PHE A 185 -3.06 -23.23 2.70
C PHE A 185 -3.82 -24.52 3.01
N LYS A 186 -4.18 -24.75 4.28
CA LYS A 186 -4.97 -25.94 4.69
C LYS A 186 -6.14 -26.04 3.71
N GLN A 187 -6.18 -27.10 2.89
CA GLN A 187 -6.99 -27.30 1.68
C GLN A 187 -8.47 -26.96 1.88
N ASP A 188 -8.77 -25.67 1.96
CA ASP A 188 -10.06 -25.08 2.23
C ASP A 188 -10.26 -24.05 1.13
N GLU A 189 -11.15 -24.39 0.20
CA GLU A 189 -11.47 -23.56 -0.97
C GLU A 189 -12.16 -22.24 -0.58
N ASP A 190 -12.64 -22.13 0.66
CA ASP A 190 -13.21 -20.92 1.26
C ASP A 190 -12.20 -20.16 2.14
N MET A 191 -10.90 -20.35 1.88
CA MET A 191 -9.86 -19.58 2.56
C MET A 191 -9.95 -18.09 2.20
N ARG A 192 -10.18 -17.27 3.23
CA ARG A 192 -10.30 -15.81 3.11
C ARG A 192 -8.98 -15.12 3.44
N VAL A 193 -8.72 -14.01 2.74
CA VAL A 193 -7.56 -13.15 2.90
C VAL A 193 -7.42 -12.65 4.34
N ASP A 194 -8.54 -12.29 5.00
CA ASP A 194 -8.54 -11.79 6.38
C ASP A 194 -8.03 -12.85 7.38
N LYS A 195 -8.44 -14.11 7.22
CA LYS A 195 -7.98 -15.25 8.05
C LYS A 195 -6.47 -15.44 7.90
N ILE A 196 -5.95 -15.40 6.67
CA ILE A 196 -4.51 -15.56 6.40
C ILE A 196 -3.70 -14.40 6.98
N ARG A 197 -4.17 -13.17 6.79
CA ARG A 197 -3.54 -11.96 7.35
C ARG A 197 -3.48 -12.05 8.87
N ARG A 198 -4.59 -12.34 9.54
CA ARG A 198 -4.64 -12.54 11.00
C ARG A 198 -3.66 -13.62 11.46
N TYR A 199 -3.61 -14.75 10.74
CA TYR A 199 -2.69 -15.84 11.05
C TYR A 199 -1.23 -15.35 11.01
N PHE A 200 -0.78 -14.75 9.91
CA PHE A 200 0.63 -14.34 9.77
C PHE A 200 0.99 -13.09 10.57
N ARG A 201 0.03 -12.18 10.80
CA ARG A 201 0.21 -11.00 11.66
C ARG A 201 0.49 -11.38 13.10
N ALA A 202 -0.17 -12.44 13.59
CA ALA A 202 0.15 -13.08 14.88
C ALA A 202 0.24 -12.10 16.06
N ILE A 203 -0.70 -11.15 16.14
CA ILE A 203 -0.81 -10.21 17.27
C ILE A 203 -1.03 -10.97 18.58
N GLY A 204 -0.44 -10.45 19.65
CA GLY A 204 -0.52 -11.03 20.99
C GLY A 204 0.19 -12.39 21.11
N LYS A 205 0.93 -12.83 20.09
CA LYS A 205 1.77 -14.02 20.17
C LYS A 205 3.20 -13.64 20.52
N GLU A 206 3.87 -14.59 21.17
CA GLU A 206 5.29 -14.48 21.49
C GLU A 206 6.15 -14.21 20.25
N ASP A 207 7.28 -13.55 20.48
CA ASP A 207 8.17 -13.08 19.43
C ASP A 207 8.68 -14.21 18.53
N GLU A 208 8.96 -15.38 19.11
CA GLU A 208 9.38 -16.57 18.36
C GLU A 208 8.27 -17.14 17.47
N VAL A 209 7.02 -17.09 17.91
CA VAL A 209 5.87 -17.50 17.09
C VAL A 209 5.69 -16.54 15.91
N ARG A 210 5.81 -15.22 16.15
CA ARG A 210 5.73 -14.20 15.09
C ARG A 210 6.82 -14.40 14.05
N LYS A 211 8.07 -14.55 14.48
CA LYS A 211 9.23 -14.84 13.61
C LYS A 211 9.02 -16.14 12.83
N LYS A 212 8.56 -17.22 13.46
CA LYS A 212 8.28 -18.51 12.81
C LYS A 212 7.22 -18.37 11.71
N ARG A 213 6.11 -17.68 11.99
CA ARG A 213 5.04 -17.45 11.01
C ARG A 213 5.50 -16.57 9.85
N LEU A 214 6.26 -15.52 10.12
CA LEU A 214 6.83 -14.66 9.08
C LEU A 214 7.83 -15.43 8.20
N ARG A 215 8.68 -16.28 8.79
CA ARG A 215 9.58 -17.18 8.04
C ARG A 215 8.79 -18.12 7.13
N LYS A 216 7.66 -18.68 7.61
CA LYS A 216 6.77 -19.51 6.81
C LYS A 216 6.17 -18.74 5.63
N LEU A 217 5.69 -17.52 5.84
CA LEU A 217 5.17 -16.67 4.75
C LEU A 217 6.25 -16.34 3.73
N ARG A 218 7.44 -15.96 4.19
CA ARG A 218 8.59 -15.66 3.33
C ARG A 218 9.00 -16.87 2.50
N HIS A 219 8.99 -18.06 3.10
CA HIS A 219 9.29 -19.31 2.40
C HIS A 219 8.25 -19.60 1.32
N LEU A 220 6.95 -19.49 1.65
CA LEU A 220 5.87 -19.63 0.68
C LEU A 220 6.06 -18.68 -0.52
N TYR A 221 6.28 -17.38 -0.26
CA TYR A 221 6.53 -16.42 -1.35
C TYR A 221 7.78 -16.77 -2.15
N LYS A 222 8.85 -17.22 -1.50
CA LYS A 222 10.07 -17.65 -2.19
C LYS A 222 9.81 -18.81 -3.15
N GLU A 223 9.16 -19.87 -2.68
CA GLU A 223 8.86 -21.04 -3.51
C GLU A 223 8.00 -20.67 -4.71
N ARG A 224 6.91 -19.93 -4.46
CA ARG A 224 6.00 -19.50 -5.53
C ARG A 224 6.70 -18.61 -6.55
N MET A 225 7.57 -17.71 -6.13
CA MET A 225 8.26 -16.85 -7.09
C MET A 225 9.36 -17.59 -7.85
N ILE A 226 10.02 -18.59 -7.26
CA ILE A 226 11.00 -19.43 -7.98
C ILE A 226 10.28 -20.28 -9.04
N GLU A 227 9.13 -20.86 -8.72
CA GLU A 227 8.32 -21.61 -9.67
C GLU A 227 7.89 -20.75 -10.87
N GLN A 228 7.54 -19.49 -10.62
CA GLN A 228 7.07 -18.57 -11.66
C GLN A 228 8.21 -17.87 -12.43
N PHE A 229 9.36 -17.65 -11.78
CA PHE A 229 10.50 -16.93 -12.34
C PHE A 229 11.83 -17.69 -12.12
N PRO A 230 11.99 -18.90 -12.70
CA PRO A 230 13.14 -19.77 -12.40
C PRO A 230 14.49 -19.12 -12.74
N ASN A 231 14.53 -18.23 -13.73
CA ASN A 231 15.75 -17.57 -14.21
C ASN A 231 16.09 -16.26 -13.46
N HIS A 232 15.32 -15.87 -12.42
CA HIS A 232 15.45 -14.56 -11.76
C HIS A 232 15.85 -14.66 -10.28
N ALA A 233 16.56 -15.72 -9.88
CA ALA A 233 16.88 -16.02 -8.49
C ALA A 233 17.50 -14.84 -7.69
N ASP A 234 18.40 -14.07 -8.31
CA ASP A 234 19.03 -12.92 -7.66
C ASP A 234 18.06 -11.76 -7.41
N GLN A 235 17.19 -11.47 -8.38
CA GLN A 235 16.13 -10.47 -8.22
C GLN A 235 15.15 -10.91 -7.12
N LEU A 236 14.77 -12.19 -7.10
CA LEU A 236 13.89 -12.75 -6.05
C LEU A 236 14.50 -12.63 -4.65
N LYS A 237 15.81 -12.87 -4.51
CA LYS A 237 16.53 -12.69 -3.26
C LYS A 237 16.48 -11.24 -2.78
N ALA A 238 16.65 -10.28 -3.70
CA ALA A 238 16.52 -8.85 -3.40
C ALA A 238 15.08 -8.48 -2.98
N TRP A 239 14.06 -9.02 -3.66
CA TRP A 239 12.66 -8.74 -3.37
C TRP A 239 12.24 -9.16 -1.96
N LEU A 240 12.73 -10.33 -1.53
CA LEU A 240 12.48 -10.90 -0.21
C LEU A 240 13.35 -10.27 0.89
N SER A 241 14.13 -9.23 0.58
CA SER A 241 15.03 -8.55 1.52
C SER A 241 14.40 -7.29 2.10
N ARG A 242 14.98 -6.78 3.19
CA ARG A 242 14.59 -5.50 3.78
C ARG A 242 14.80 -4.30 2.84
N LYS A 243 15.69 -4.42 1.84
CA LYS A 243 15.94 -3.37 0.85
C LYS A 243 14.93 -3.38 -0.30
N GLY A 244 14.25 -4.51 -0.52
CA GLY A 244 13.38 -4.73 -1.68
C GLY A 244 14.17 -4.74 -2.99
N ILE A 245 13.45 -4.65 -4.10
CA ILE A 245 14.05 -4.38 -5.40
C ILE A 245 13.87 -2.90 -5.72
N ARG A 246 14.89 -2.30 -6.34
CA ARG A 246 14.75 -1.03 -7.04
C ARG A 246 14.56 -1.32 -8.53
N LEU A 247 13.38 -0.99 -9.05
CA LEU A 247 13.08 -1.07 -10.48
C LEU A 247 13.01 0.35 -11.00
N ALA A 248 13.95 0.71 -11.88
CA ALA A 248 14.20 2.10 -12.26
C ALA A 248 14.36 3.02 -11.03
N SER A 249 13.35 3.82 -10.73
CA SER A 249 13.32 4.78 -9.63
C SER A 249 12.60 4.28 -8.38
N GLU A 250 11.67 3.34 -8.55
CA GLU A 250 10.67 2.93 -7.60
C GLU A 250 11.17 1.77 -6.76
N LYS A 251 10.75 1.74 -5.50
CA LYS A 251 11.08 0.65 -4.58
C LYS A 251 9.91 -0.31 -4.50
N LEU A 252 10.16 -1.56 -4.86
CA LEU A 252 9.20 -2.64 -4.87
C LEU A 252 9.48 -3.59 -3.69
N HIS A 253 8.44 -3.84 -2.91
CA HIS A 253 8.43 -4.73 -1.76
C HIS A 253 7.28 -5.74 -1.84
N LEU A 254 7.37 -6.81 -1.05
CA LEU A 254 6.29 -7.78 -0.87
C LEU A 254 5.52 -7.47 0.40
N TYR A 255 4.20 -7.32 0.30
CA TYR A 255 3.36 -7.18 1.48
C TYR A 255 3.16 -8.54 2.17
N PRO A 256 3.25 -8.64 3.51
CA PRO A 256 3.57 -7.61 4.51
C PRO A 256 5.06 -7.58 4.94
N LEU A 257 5.98 -8.16 4.17
CA LEU A 257 7.37 -8.29 4.57
C LEU A 257 8.03 -6.91 4.75
N TYR A 258 8.52 -6.64 5.97
CA TYR A 258 9.17 -5.37 6.34
C TYR A 258 8.25 -4.14 6.24
N PHE A 259 6.93 -4.32 6.24
CA PHE A 259 5.98 -3.23 6.13
C PHE A 259 6.12 -2.22 7.29
N GLU A 260 6.16 -2.71 8.52
CA GLU A 260 6.24 -1.89 9.74
C GLU A 260 7.58 -1.12 9.80
N ASP A 261 8.66 -1.71 9.30
CA ASP A 261 9.96 -1.05 9.17
C ASP A 261 9.91 0.15 8.21
N TRP A 262 9.19 0.01 7.09
CA TRP A 262 9.03 1.10 6.13
C TRP A 262 8.14 2.21 6.67
N VAL A 263 7.03 1.86 7.34
CA VAL A 263 6.16 2.82 8.02
C VAL A 263 6.98 3.64 9.01
N HIS A 264 7.74 2.99 9.89
CA HIS A 264 8.61 3.67 10.86
C HIS A 264 9.61 4.60 10.20
N LYS A 265 10.33 4.08 9.19
CA LYS A 265 11.37 4.84 8.50
C LYS A 265 10.82 6.11 7.82
N LEU A 266 9.66 6.02 7.19
CA LEU A 266 9.05 7.16 6.50
C LEU A 266 8.47 8.17 7.48
N MET A 267 7.89 7.71 8.59
CA MET A 267 7.42 8.60 9.67
C MET A 267 8.56 9.38 10.31
N LEU A 268 9.73 8.75 10.53
CA LEU A 268 10.93 9.45 11.03
C LEU A 268 11.45 10.46 10.01
N LYS A 269 11.59 10.07 8.74
CA LYS A 269 12.02 10.99 7.67
C LYS A 269 11.13 12.23 7.56
N ALA A 270 9.81 12.04 7.67
CA ALA A 270 8.85 13.14 7.64
C ALA A 270 8.90 14.04 8.89
N ALA A 271 9.50 13.57 9.98
CA ALA A 271 9.68 14.35 11.20
C ALA A 271 10.99 15.15 11.19
N GLU A 272 11.97 14.72 10.39
CA GLU A 272 13.29 15.35 10.23
C GLU A 272 13.31 16.44 9.14
N GLY A 273 12.42 16.35 8.16
CA GLY A 273 12.31 17.27 7.03
C GLY A 273 11.59 18.57 7.37
#